data_AF-A0A2D6RN24-F1
#
_entry.id   AF-A0A2D6RN24-F1
#
_cell.length_a   1.000
_cell.length_b   1.000
_cell.length_c   1.000
_cell.angle_alpha   90.00
_cell.angle_beta   90.00
_cell.angle_gamma   90.00
#
_symmetry.space_group_name_H-M   'P 1'
#
loop_
_entity.id
_entity.type
_entity.pdbx_description
1 polymer ?
#
loop_
_entity_poly.entity_id
_entity_poly.type
_entity_poly.pdbx_seq_one_letter_code
_entity_poly.pdbx_strand_id
1 'polypeptide(L)'
;GEQCENDTNSFSCTSFNPFTGGELSCSNCILDTSRCNSEGESWEDYLTIGRCSYTEDSNDSCDDGLLTYSWKGSWIWDESNSFDNSGGDDYTLDEGKWHYDPKDSSGVRVSNKCSGGERILPCPARVKLPFFGFYNTIIIFVLVILIHIILKKGLIYKDKK
;
A
#
# COMPACT_ATOMS: atom_id res chain seq x y z
N GLY A 1 2.13 1.78 12.75
CA GLY A 1 2.12 2.23 11.36
C GLY A 1 3.46 2.84 11.02
N GLU A 2 4.27 2.16 10.21
CA GLU A 2 5.56 2.64 9.66
C GLU A 2 5.86 1.94 8.32
N GLN A 3 4.85 1.76 7.44
CA GLN A 3 5.04 1.04 6.17
C GLN A 3 6.00 1.76 5.19
N CYS A 4 6.29 3.04 5.45
CA CYS A 4 7.02 3.91 4.52
C CYS A 4 8.39 4.36 5.02
N GLU A 5 8.80 3.97 6.24
CA GLU A 5 9.84 4.74 6.95
C GLU A 5 11.28 4.26 6.68
N ASN A 6 11.52 3.23 5.88
CA ASN A 6 12.90 2.81 5.57
C ASN A 6 13.15 2.21 4.18
N ASP A 7 12.14 2.01 3.32
CA ASP A 7 12.41 1.36 2.02
C ASP A 7 11.34 1.63 0.96
N THR A 8 11.03 2.89 0.69
CA THR A 8 10.24 3.28 -0.50
C THR A 8 10.89 2.84 -1.82
N ASN A 9 12.10 2.27 -1.79
CA ASN A 9 12.78 1.65 -2.93
C ASN A 9 12.46 0.15 -3.10
N SER A 10 11.86 -0.51 -2.10
CA SER A 10 11.51 -1.94 -2.19
C SER A 10 10.16 -2.17 -2.88
N PHE A 11 9.26 -1.19 -2.77
CA PHE A 11 7.92 -1.25 -3.35
C PHE A 11 7.73 -0.12 -4.35
N SER A 12 7.33 -0.48 -5.57
CA SER A 12 6.81 0.44 -6.59
C SER A 12 5.33 0.14 -6.82
N CYS A 13 4.62 1.00 -7.54
CA CYS A 13 3.25 0.69 -7.95
C CYS A 13 3.15 -0.70 -8.64
N THR A 14 4.17 -1.09 -9.41
CA THR A 14 4.28 -2.43 -10.03
C THR A 14 4.40 -3.59 -9.03
N SER A 15 4.76 -3.32 -7.78
CA SER A 15 4.72 -4.32 -6.71
C SER A 15 3.28 -4.65 -6.28
N PHE A 16 2.31 -3.82 -6.64
CA PHE A 16 0.89 -3.97 -6.34
C PHE A 16 0.15 -4.25 -7.64
N ASN A 17 -0.34 -5.49 -7.80
CA ASN A 17 -1.23 -5.79 -8.92
C ASN A 17 -2.52 -4.98 -8.70
N PRO A 18 -3.03 -4.23 -9.68
CA PRO A 18 -2.72 -4.23 -11.12
C PRO A 18 -2.08 -2.95 -11.65
N PHE A 19 -1.34 -2.23 -10.81
CA PHE A 19 -0.68 -1.02 -11.26
C PHE A 19 0.57 -1.36 -12.06
N THR A 20 0.77 -0.66 -13.18
CA THR A 20 1.94 -0.82 -14.06
C THR A 20 2.91 0.36 -13.96
N GLY A 21 2.49 1.45 -13.31
CA GLY A 21 3.32 2.63 -13.11
C GLY A 21 2.68 3.63 -12.14
N GLY A 22 3.12 4.89 -12.21
CA GLY A 22 2.68 5.95 -11.29
C GLY A 22 3.61 6.16 -10.10
N GLU A 23 3.25 7.09 -9.22
CA GLU A 23 4.02 7.42 -8.03
C GLU A 23 3.40 6.75 -6.81
N LEU A 24 4.14 5.82 -6.18
CA LEU A 24 3.73 5.29 -4.89
C LEU A 24 4.00 6.37 -3.84
N SER A 25 2.96 6.79 -3.12
CA SER A 25 3.08 7.79 -2.08
C SER A 25 2.86 7.19 -0.71
N CYS A 26 3.04 8.00 0.34
CA CYS A 26 2.78 7.57 1.69
C CYS A 26 2.00 8.65 2.43
N SER A 27 0.91 8.25 3.08
CA SER A 27 0.10 9.11 3.94
C SER A 27 -0.06 8.43 5.29
N ASN A 28 0.28 9.14 6.37
CA ASN A 28 0.20 8.62 7.75
C ASN A 28 0.93 7.27 7.96
N CYS A 29 2.10 7.10 7.33
CA CYS A 29 2.90 5.87 7.43
C CYS A 29 2.20 4.61 6.86
N ILE A 30 1.24 4.82 5.97
CA ILE A 30 0.55 3.79 5.18
C ILE A 30 0.86 4.07 3.71
N LEU A 31 1.18 3.02 2.95
CA LEU A 31 1.40 3.13 1.51
C LEU A 31 0.09 3.62 0.86
N ASP A 32 0.22 4.65 0.03
CA ASP A 32 -0.91 5.27 -0.66
C ASP A 32 -0.75 5.03 -2.16
N THR A 33 -1.55 4.09 -2.65
CA THR A 33 -1.61 3.66 -4.04
C THR A 33 -2.53 4.53 -4.90
N SER A 34 -3.14 5.59 -4.36
CA SER A 34 -4.07 6.47 -5.11
C SER A 34 -3.46 7.16 -6.32
N ARG A 35 -2.14 7.28 -6.36
CA ARG A 35 -1.34 7.87 -7.46
C ARG A 35 -0.69 6.83 -8.37
N CYS A 36 -0.98 5.56 -8.15
CA CYS A 36 -0.54 4.49 -9.02
C CYS A 36 -1.42 4.43 -10.28
N ASN A 37 -0.76 4.28 -11.42
CA ASN A 37 -1.41 4.10 -12.71
C ASN A 37 -1.54 2.60 -12.99
N SER A 38 -2.76 2.12 -13.22
CA SER A 38 -2.96 0.90 -13.98
C SER A 38 -2.89 1.24 -15.45
N GLU A 39 -2.18 0.45 -16.26
CA GLU A 39 -2.45 0.44 -17.69
C GLU A 39 -3.93 0.12 -17.86
N GLY A 40 -4.72 1.10 -18.31
CA GLY A 40 -5.93 0.75 -19.04
C GLY A 40 -5.45 -0.07 -20.22
N GLU A 41 -5.99 -1.28 -20.41
CA GLU A 41 -5.76 -2.01 -21.65
C GLU A 41 -6.26 -1.12 -22.80
N SER A 42 -5.37 -0.31 -23.37
CA SER A 42 -5.62 0.51 -24.55
C SER A 42 -5.57 -0.43 -25.73
N TRP A 43 -6.70 -1.05 -26.03
CA TRP A 43 -6.89 -1.74 -27.30
C TRP A 43 -6.91 -0.63 -28.38
N GLU A 44 -5.79 -0.45 -29.07
CA GLU A 44 -5.67 0.47 -30.19
C GLU A 44 -6.60 0.03 -31.33
N ASP A 45 -7.86 0.48 -31.29
CA ASP A 45 -8.72 0.69 -32.45
C ASP A 45 -10.02 1.40 -32.01
N TYR A 46 -9.98 2.74 -32.04
CA TYR A 46 -11.11 3.68 -32.14
C TYR A 46 -12.23 3.69 -31.07
N LEU A 47 -12.32 2.74 -30.14
CA LEU A 47 -13.28 2.77 -29.03
C LEU A 47 -12.58 2.46 -27.71
N THR A 48 -12.49 3.45 -26.83
CA THR A 48 -12.12 3.21 -25.44
C THR A 48 -13.27 2.41 -24.82
N ILE A 49 -13.05 1.14 -24.47
CA ILE A 49 -14.11 0.25 -23.93
C ILE A 49 -14.56 0.77 -22.56
N GLY A 50 -13.60 1.08 -21.72
CA GLY A 50 -13.79 1.52 -20.35
C GLY A 50 -12.46 1.51 -19.62
N ARG A 51 -12.50 1.80 -18.33
CA ARG A 51 -11.34 1.78 -17.45
C ARG A 51 -11.69 1.07 -16.15
N CYS A 52 -10.72 0.38 -15.58
CA CYS A 52 -10.84 -0.14 -14.24
C CYS A 52 -10.36 0.90 -13.22
N SER A 53 -11.16 1.18 -12.22
CA SER A 53 -10.78 1.95 -11.04
C SER A 53 -10.54 1.00 -9.88
N TYR A 54 -9.36 1.10 -9.26
CA TYR A 54 -9.02 0.30 -8.09
C TYR A 54 -9.02 1.18 -6.85
N THR A 55 -9.72 0.72 -5.82
CA THR A 55 -9.71 1.36 -4.50
C THR A 55 -9.09 0.39 -3.51
N GLU A 56 -8.04 0.85 -2.83
CA GLU A 56 -7.42 0.09 -1.73
C GLU A 56 -8.37 -0.04 -0.55
N ASP A 57 -8.38 -1.23 0.05
CA ASP A 57 -9.10 -1.55 1.27
C ASP A 57 -8.11 -2.23 2.22
N SER A 58 -7.25 -1.44 2.87
CA SER A 58 -6.32 -1.96 3.89
C SER A 58 -6.46 -1.18 5.20
N ASN A 59 -6.75 -1.91 6.29
CA ASN A 59 -6.70 -1.41 7.66
C ASN A 59 -5.51 -2.01 8.43
N ASP A 60 -4.57 -2.65 7.74
CA ASP A 60 -3.51 -3.44 8.34
C ASP A 60 -2.34 -2.54 8.79
N SER A 61 -2.06 -2.57 10.11
CA SER A 61 -1.03 -1.78 10.78
C SER A 61 0.36 -2.40 10.72
N CYS A 62 0.50 -3.60 10.16
CA CYS A 62 1.78 -4.32 10.05
C CYS A 62 2.40 -4.59 11.43
N ASP A 63 1.56 -4.94 12.42
CA ASP A 63 1.97 -5.20 13.80
C ASP A 63 2.44 -6.65 14.02
N ASP A 64 2.00 -7.59 13.18
CA ASP A 64 2.37 -9.00 13.19
C ASP A 64 3.56 -9.31 12.25
N GLY A 65 4.08 -8.30 11.55
CA GLY A 65 5.16 -8.44 10.58
C GLY A 65 4.69 -8.85 9.18
N LEU A 66 3.39 -8.95 8.95
CA LEU A 66 2.77 -9.13 7.64
C LEU A 66 1.93 -7.90 7.31
N LEU A 67 1.88 -7.55 6.02
CA LEU A 67 1.01 -6.52 5.49
C LEU A 67 0.01 -7.18 4.55
N THR A 68 -1.24 -7.19 4.97
CA THR A 68 -2.37 -7.65 4.16
C THR A 68 -2.94 -6.46 3.40
N TYR A 69 -2.70 -6.45 2.09
CA TYR A 69 -3.16 -5.42 1.17
C TYR A 69 -4.31 -5.99 0.34
N SER A 70 -5.49 -5.37 0.39
CA SER A 70 -6.61 -5.75 -0.45
C SER A 70 -7.11 -4.57 -1.26
N TRP A 71 -7.71 -4.84 -2.42
CA TRP A 71 -8.24 -3.81 -3.30
C TRP A 71 -9.55 -4.26 -3.93
N LYS A 72 -10.42 -3.30 -4.21
CA LYS A 72 -11.66 -3.49 -4.96
C LYS A 72 -11.49 -2.89 -6.36
N GLY A 73 -11.70 -3.71 -7.39
CA GLY A 73 -11.83 -3.25 -8.76
C GLY A 73 -13.26 -2.82 -9.06
N SER A 74 -13.42 -1.67 -9.71
CA SER A 74 -14.70 -1.14 -10.18
C SER A 74 -14.57 -0.73 -11.63
N TRP A 75 -15.29 -1.40 -12.51
CA TRP A 75 -15.25 -1.12 -13.94
C TRP A 75 -16.10 0.11 -14.24
N ILE A 76 -15.55 1.06 -14.99
CA ILE A 76 -16.23 2.27 -15.43
C ILE A 76 -16.23 2.24 -16.96
N TRP A 77 -17.41 2.09 -17.54
CA TRP A 77 -17.59 2.17 -18.99
C TRP A 77 -17.20 3.55 -19.51
N ASP A 78 -16.65 3.58 -20.71
CA ASP A 78 -16.48 4.83 -21.44
C ASP A 78 -17.85 5.33 -21.91
N GLU A 79 -18.05 6.65 -21.92
CA GLU A 79 -19.30 7.27 -22.35
C GLU A 79 -19.63 6.95 -23.83
N SER A 80 -18.60 6.77 -24.67
CA SER A 80 -18.77 6.41 -26.08
C SER A 80 -19.15 4.95 -26.30
N ASN A 81 -18.95 4.10 -25.29
CA ASN A 81 -19.26 2.68 -25.32
C ASN A 81 -20.65 2.39 -24.74
N SER A 82 -21.66 3.21 -25.04
CA SER A 82 -23.01 3.07 -24.50
C SER A 82 -24.05 3.14 -25.62
N PHE A 83 -24.75 2.03 -25.85
CA PHE A 83 -25.65 1.85 -27.00
C PHE A 83 -27.07 1.50 -26.55
N ASP A 84 -28.08 2.00 -27.26
CA ASP A 84 -29.50 1.67 -27.00
C ASP A 84 -29.87 0.26 -27.47
N ASN A 85 -29.14 -0.26 -28.45
CA ASN A 85 -29.37 -1.56 -29.05
C ASN A 85 -28.06 -2.26 -29.36
N SER A 86 -27.92 -3.47 -28.83
CA SER A 86 -26.94 -4.44 -29.31
C SER A 86 -27.45 -5.85 -28.96
N GLY A 87 -26.79 -6.88 -29.47
CA GLY A 87 -27.13 -8.27 -29.18
C GLY A 87 -26.09 -9.27 -29.67
N GLY A 88 -24.85 -8.82 -29.82
CA GLY A 88 -23.72 -9.70 -30.16
C GLY A 88 -23.11 -10.32 -28.90
N ASP A 89 -22.39 -11.43 -29.07
CA ASP A 89 -21.72 -12.14 -27.96
C ASP A 89 -20.70 -11.25 -27.23
N ASP A 90 -20.13 -10.27 -27.92
CA ASP A 90 -19.17 -9.30 -27.39
C ASP A 90 -19.81 -8.10 -26.71
N TYR A 91 -21.11 -8.11 -26.43
CA TYR A 91 -21.77 -7.03 -25.69
C TYR A 91 -22.30 -7.52 -24.34
N THR A 92 -22.34 -6.59 -23.38
CA THR A 92 -22.95 -6.78 -22.07
C THR A 92 -23.98 -5.68 -21.80
N LEU A 93 -25.05 -6.01 -21.08
CA LEU A 93 -26.09 -5.07 -20.69
C LEU A 93 -25.81 -4.62 -19.25
N ASP A 94 -25.59 -3.33 -19.06
CA ASP A 94 -25.35 -2.71 -17.76
C ASP A 94 -26.15 -1.42 -17.65
N GLU A 95 -26.81 -1.19 -16.52
CA GLU A 95 -27.68 -0.02 -16.28
C GLU A 95 -28.69 0.31 -17.42
N GLY A 96 -29.13 -0.69 -18.18
CA GLY A 96 -30.09 -0.52 -19.28
C GLY A 96 -29.47 -0.03 -20.60
N LYS A 97 -28.14 0.02 -20.69
CA LYS A 97 -27.38 0.32 -21.90
C LYS A 97 -26.51 -0.88 -22.28
N TRP A 98 -26.30 -1.04 -23.57
CA TRP A 98 -25.39 -2.05 -24.08
C TRP A 98 -23.98 -1.48 -24.19
N HIS A 99 -23.01 -2.25 -23.71
CA HIS A 99 -21.60 -1.91 -23.75
C HIS A 99 -20.84 -3.00 -24.51
N TYR A 100 -20.00 -2.61 -25.47
CA TYR A 100 -19.06 -3.52 -26.10
C TYR A 100 -18.04 -3.97 -25.05
N ASP A 101 -17.87 -5.28 -24.90
CA ASP A 101 -17.04 -5.93 -23.90
C ASP A 101 -16.56 -7.29 -24.42
N PRO A 102 -15.58 -7.29 -25.33
CA PRO A 102 -15.13 -8.49 -26.02
C PRO A 102 -14.49 -9.47 -25.03
N LYS A 103 -14.48 -10.74 -25.43
CA LYS A 103 -13.76 -11.78 -24.69
C LYS A 103 -12.32 -11.89 -25.18
N ASP A 104 -11.40 -12.10 -24.26
CA ASP A 104 -10.03 -12.45 -24.59
C ASP A 104 -9.91 -13.91 -25.10
N SER A 105 -8.69 -14.34 -25.43
CA SER A 105 -8.40 -15.72 -25.86
C SER A 105 -8.78 -16.79 -24.83
N SER A 106 -8.98 -16.40 -23.57
CA SER A 106 -9.40 -17.26 -22.46
C SER A 106 -10.93 -17.29 -22.29
N GLY A 107 -11.67 -16.54 -23.11
CA GLY A 107 -13.12 -16.42 -23.03
C GLY A 107 -13.61 -15.47 -21.93
N VAL A 108 -12.71 -14.69 -21.32
CA VAL A 108 -13.04 -13.77 -20.23
C VAL A 108 -13.27 -12.38 -20.80
N ARG A 109 -14.39 -11.76 -20.42
CA ARG A 109 -14.70 -10.38 -20.80
C ARG A 109 -13.67 -9.40 -20.24
N VAL A 110 -13.36 -8.35 -20.99
CA VAL A 110 -12.41 -7.30 -20.55
C VAL A 110 -12.86 -6.68 -19.23
N SER A 111 -14.15 -6.35 -19.09
CA SER A 111 -14.67 -5.78 -17.83
C SER A 111 -14.49 -6.72 -16.63
N ASN A 112 -14.62 -8.04 -16.82
CA ASN A 112 -14.48 -9.03 -15.75
C ASN A 112 -13.04 -9.18 -15.25
N LYS A 113 -12.04 -8.72 -16.01
CA LYS A 113 -10.65 -8.65 -15.53
C LYS A 113 -10.49 -7.61 -14.43
N CYS A 114 -11.37 -6.60 -14.39
CA CYS A 114 -11.44 -5.58 -13.35
C CYS A 114 -12.05 -6.14 -12.06
N SER A 115 -11.33 -7.06 -11.42
CA SER A 115 -11.72 -7.70 -10.17
C SER A 115 -10.87 -7.20 -9.00
N GLY A 116 -11.47 -7.26 -7.81
CA GLY A 116 -10.74 -7.05 -6.56
C GLY A 116 -9.81 -8.21 -6.25
N GLY A 117 -8.87 -7.98 -5.34
CA GLY A 117 -7.91 -8.98 -4.93
C GLY A 117 -7.30 -8.68 -3.57
N GLU A 118 -6.47 -9.60 -3.12
CA GLU A 118 -5.73 -9.51 -1.87
C GLU A 118 -4.32 -10.05 -2.08
N ARG A 119 -3.36 -9.43 -1.40
CA ARG A 119 -1.97 -9.86 -1.38
C ARG A 119 -1.39 -9.66 0.01
N ILE A 120 -0.60 -10.63 0.44
CA ILE A 120 0.16 -10.55 1.69
C ILE A 120 1.61 -10.29 1.33
N LEU A 121 2.18 -9.24 1.92
CA LEU A 121 3.58 -8.86 1.78
C LEU A 121 4.26 -8.94 3.14
N PRO A 122 5.52 -9.38 3.22
CA PRO A 122 6.29 -9.23 4.45
C PRO A 122 6.53 -7.75 4.71
N CYS A 123 6.37 -7.33 5.96
CA CYS A 123 6.68 -5.97 6.35
C CYS A 123 8.18 -5.67 6.23
N PRO A 124 8.59 -4.44 5.86
CA PRO A 124 9.98 -4.03 5.92
C PRO A 124 10.50 -4.20 7.36
N ALA A 125 11.68 -4.82 7.49
CA ALA A 125 12.23 -5.20 8.79
C ALA A 125 12.46 -3.95 9.65
N ARG A 126 11.68 -3.82 10.73
CA ARG A 126 11.93 -2.78 11.73
C ARG A 126 13.09 -3.23 12.58
N VAL A 127 14.26 -2.59 12.42
CA VAL A 127 15.32 -2.70 13.41
C VAL A 127 14.84 -1.98 14.66
N LYS A 128 14.06 -2.64 15.50
CA LYS A 128 13.85 -2.23 16.88
C LYS A 128 15.19 -2.38 17.57
N LEU A 129 16.05 -1.37 17.42
CA LEU A 129 17.25 -1.27 18.23
C LEU A 129 16.77 -1.25 19.68
N PRO A 130 17.08 -2.29 20.48
CA PRO A 130 16.53 -2.44 21.84
C PRO A 130 17.02 -1.35 22.81
N PHE A 131 17.71 -0.32 22.32
CA PHE A 131 18.46 0.65 23.10
C PHE A 131 17.69 1.95 23.41
N PHE A 132 16.57 2.24 22.71
CA PHE A 132 15.81 3.50 22.88
C PHE A 132 14.44 3.33 23.56
N GLY A 133 14.28 2.31 24.42
CA GLY A 133 13.10 2.23 25.29
C GLY A 133 13.16 3.27 26.41
N PHE A 134 12.02 3.84 26.80
CA PHE A 134 11.91 4.76 27.96
C PHE A 134 12.54 4.16 29.23
N TYR A 135 12.43 2.84 29.41
CA TYR A 135 13.09 2.11 30.49
C TYR A 135 14.62 2.18 30.43
N ASN A 136 15.23 2.07 29.24
CA ASN A 136 16.68 2.19 29.09
C ASN A 136 17.14 3.63 29.33
N THR A 137 16.35 4.63 28.91
CA THR A 137 16.60 6.03 29.25
C THR A 137 16.60 6.23 30.77
N ILE A 138 15.61 5.69 31.48
CA ILE A 138 15.55 5.74 32.96
C ILE A 138 16.77 5.08 33.58
N ILE A 139 17.15 3.86 33.13
CA ILE A 139 18.31 3.13 33.66
C ILE A 139 19.60 3.93 33.46
N ILE A 140 19.79 4.57 32.29
CA ILE A 140 20.95 5.43 32.02
C ILE A 140 20.98 6.63 32.97
N PHE A 141 19.85 7.32 33.19
CA PHE A 141 19.79 8.42 34.14
C PHE A 141 20.15 7.99 35.56
N VAL A 142 19.64 6.84 36.02
CA VAL A 142 19.95 6.28 37.33
C VAL A 142 21.45 5.98 37.46
N LEU A 143 22.06 5.39 36.44
CA LEU A 143 23.49 5.11 36.40
C LEU A 143 24.34 6.39 36.48
N VAL A 144 23.98 7.43 35.74
CA VAL A 144 24.67 8.72 35.77
C VAL A 144 24.59 9.36 37.15
N ILE A 145 23.41 9.33 37.79
CA ILE A 145 23.21 9.85 39.14
C ILE A 145 24.05 9.08 40.17
N LEU A 146 24.07 7.75 40.09
CA LEU A 146 24.87 6.90 40.99
C LEU A 146 26.36 7.19 40.87
N ILE A 147 26.88 7.27 39.64
CA ILE A 147 28.28 7.63 39.39
C ILE A 147 28.58 9.00 39.99
N HIS A 148 27.70 9.99 39.80
CA HIS A 148 27.89 11.33 40.35
C HIS A 148 27.93 11.34 41.89
N ILE A 149 27.08 10.55 42.55
CA ILE A 149 27.08 10.39 44.02
C ILE A 149 28.38 9.75 44.49
N ILE A 150 28.84 8.68 43.82
CA ILE A 150 30.08 7.98 44.18
C ILE A 150 31.29 8.91 44.02
N LEU A 151 31.39 9.64 42.91
CA LEU A 151 32.47 10.59 42.67
C LEU A 151 32.46 11.72 43.71
N LYS A 152 31.29 12.29 44.02
CA LYS A 152 31.16 13.37 45.02
C LYS A 152 31.51 12.89 46.43
N LYS A 153 31.06 11.70 46.84
CA LYS A 153 31.43 11.10 48.13
C LYS A 153 32.91 10.72 48.19
N GLY A 154 33.49 10.22 47.10
CA GLY A 154 34.91 9.91 46.98
C GLY A 154 35.81 11.15 47.07
N LEU A 155 35.37 12.28 46.52
CA LEU A 155 36.05 13.57 46.65
C LEU A 155 35.97 14.11 48.08
N ILE A 156 34.80 14.07 48.73
CA ILE A 156 34.63 14.51 50.13
C ILE A 156 35.44 13.64 51.11
N TYR A 157 35.60 12.35 50.79
CA TYR A 157 36.41 11.44 51.61
C TYR A 157 37.91 11.73 51.50
N LYS A 158 38.39 12.23 50.34
CA LYS A 158 39.79 12.64 50.16
C LYS A 158 40.15 13.95 50.88
N ASP A 159 39.22 14.88 51.04
CA ASP A 159 39.47 16.15 51.76
C ASP A 159 39.46 16.00 53.30
N LYS A 160 38.98 14.87 53.84
CA LYS A 160 38.92 14.61 55.29
C LYS A 160 40.08 13.77 55.83
N LYS A 161 41.08 13.44 55.01
CA LYS A 161 42.23 12.63 55.40
C LYS A 161 43.53 13.39 55.16
#